data_AF-A0A7G2TTE5-F1
#
_entry.id   AF-A0A7G2TTE5-F1
#
_cell.length_a   1.000
_cell.length_b   1.000
_cell.length_c   1.000
_cell.angle_alpha   90.00
_cell.angle_beta   90.00
_cell.angle_gamma   90.00
#
_symmetry.space_group_name_H-M   'P 1'
#
loop_
_entity.id
_entity.type
_entity.pdbx_description
1 polymer ?
#
loop_
_entity_poly.entity_id
_entity_poly.type
_entity_poly.pdbx_seq_one_letter_code
_entity_poly.pdbx_strand_id
1 'polypeptide(L)'
;MPDLCRRRGGANTTTLEEAGEGNVNLSEKQEWAQRKITGSYEWNTTYFRYSDPLNDGEVLDSAPPIRFESKLTEEACRKPSMLFVTSKRSKQPEAAAQIVNCTLTEPSSIDALRDTRGLPAEKCAADRLIDAGLIKPEIVRAHEPPMQASGTAISPFKEPPELRVAFIDALKE
;
A
#
# COMPACT_ATOMS: atom_id res chain seq x y z
N MET A 1 10.55 -23.34 -46.02
CA MET A 1 9.98 -23.76 -44.74
C MET A 1 9.70 -22.51 -43.90
N PRO A 2 8.46 -22.00 -43.86
CA PRO A 2 8.09 -20.92 -42.95
C PRO A 2 7.12 -21.44 -41.90
N ASP A 3 7.55 -21.60 -40.65
CA ASP A 3 6.62 -21.73 -39.50
C ASP A 3 7.35 -21.58 -38.15
N LEU A 4 7.81 -20.37 -37.85
CA LEU A 4 8.39 -20.05 -36.53
C LEU A 4 7.85 -18.75 -35.89
N CYS A 5 6.80 -18.14 -36.47
CA CYS A 5 6.19 -16.92 -35.94
C CYS A 5 4.75 -17.12 -35.43
N ARG A 6 4.53 -18.19 -34.65
CA ARG A 6 3.28 -18.42 -33.92
C ARG A 6 3.54 -18.90 -32.50
N ARG A 7 4.18 -18.06 -31.68
CA ARG A 7 3.89 -18.07 -30.24
C ARG A 7 2.91 -16.94 -29.96
N ARG A 8 1.63 -17.29 -29.86
CA ARG A 8 0.64 -16.45 -29.17
C ARG A 8 1.07 -16.38 -27.71
N GLY A 9 1.74 -15.29 -27.33
CA GLY A 9 1.77 -14.84 -25.95
C GLY A 9 0.34 -14.48 -25.55
N GLY A 10 -0.17 -15.11 -24.51
CA GLY A 10 -1.48 -14.81 -23.96
C GLY A 10 -1.48 -13.45 -23.26
N ALA A 11 -2.64 -12.79 -23.34
CA ALA A 11 -3.07 -11.62 -22.58
C ALA A 11 -2.31 -10.30 -22.81
N ASN A 12 -2.42 -9.75 -24.02
CA ASN A 12 -2.41 -8.29 -24.17
C ASN A 12 -3.87 -7.86 -24.40
N THR A 13 -4.55 -7.45 -23.33
CA THR A 13 -5.83 -6.73 -23.43
C THR A 13 -5.59 -5.48 -24.26
N THR A 14 -6.48 -5.19 -25.20
CA THR A 14 -6.34 -4.00 -26.04
C THR A 14 -6.67 -2.75 -25.22
N THR A 15 -6.04 -1.61 -25.54
CA THR A 15 -6.27 -0.32 -24.84
C THR A 15 -7.75 0.12 -24.84
N LEU A 16 -8.54 -0.40 -25.78
CA LEU A 16 -9.99 -0.20 -25.87
C LEU A 16 -10.78 -1.06 -24.88
N GLU A 17 -10.33 -2.28 -24.58
CA GLU A 17 -10.93 -3.14 -23.56
C GLU A 17 -10.68 -2.55 -22.16
N GLU A 18 -9.46 -2.07 -21.89
CA GLU A 18 -9.15 -1.37 -20.63
C GLU A 18 -9.95 -0.06 -20.46
N ALA A 19 -10.18 0.69 -21.54
CA ALA A 19 -11.01 1.89 -21.51
C ALA A 19 -12.51 1.57 -21.30
N GLY A 20 -12.97 0.40 -21.74
CA GLY A 20 -14.35 -0.07 -21.60
C GLY A 20 -14.70 -0.57 -20.19
N GLU A 21 -13.71 -1.01 -19.41
CA GLU A 21 -13.88 -1.42 -18.01
C GLU A 21 -14.14 -0.23 -17.07
N GLY A 22 -13.75 0.99 -17.47
CA GLY A 22 -13.76 2.17 -16.62
C GLY A 22 -12.51 2.25 -15.72
N ASN A 23 -12.43 3.29 -14.89
CA ASN A 23 -11.30 3.50 -13.98
C ASN A 23 -11.39 2.59 -12.74
N VAL A 24 -11.33 1.27 -12.96
CA VAL A 24 -11.47 0.22 -11.93
C VAL A 24 -10.15 0.03 -11.21
N ASN A 25 -10.17 -0.03 -9.87
CA ASN A 25 -8.95 -0.26 -9.10
C ASN A 25 -8.42 -1.68 -9.37
N LEU A 26 -7.10 -1.88 -9.37
CA LEU A 26 -6.50 -3.20 -9.59
C LEU A 26 -7.07 -4.28 -8.65
N SER A 27 -7.32 -3.95 -7.38
CA SER A 27 -7.91 -4.90 -6.41
C SER A 27 -9.33 -5.38 -6.77
N GLU A 28 -10.03 -4.64 -7.63
CA GLU A 28 -11.39 -4.96 -8.09
C GLU A 28 -11.37 -5.69 -9.45
N LYS A 29 -10.21 -5.81 -10.10
CA LYS A 29 -10.08 -6.49 -11.39
C LYS A 29 -10.09 -8.01 -11.24
N GLN A 30 -10.81 -8.68 -12.13
CA GLN A 30 -10.88 -10.14 -12.13
C GLN A 30 -9.51 -10.77 -12.43
N GLU A 31 -8.69 -10.13 -13.26
CA GLU A 31 -7.32 -10.52 -13.60
C GLU A 31 -6.41 -10.58 -12.37
N TRP A 32 -6.61 -9.69 -11.40
CA TRP A 32 -5.89 -9.70 -10.13
C TRP A 32 -6.30 -10.91 -9.29
N ALA A 33 -7.60 -11.08 -9.06
CA ALA A 33 -8.15 -12.23 -8.32
C ALA A 33 -7.81 -13.60 -8.96
N GLN A 34 -7.62 -13.63 -10.29
CA GLN A 34 -7.21 -14.81 -11.06
C GLN A 34 -5.70 -14.94 -11.25
N ARG A 35 -4.89 -14.03 -10.65
CA ARG A 35 -3.43 -14.02 -10.75
C ARG A 35 -2.87 -13.96 -12.16
N LYS A 36 -3.61 -13.38 -13.09
CA LYS A 36 -3.07 -12.98 -14.40
C LYS A 36 -2.14 -11.78 -14.26
N ILE A 37 -2.40 -10.93 -13.25
CA ILE A 37 -1.49 -9.89 -12.77
C ILE A 37 -0.95 -10.36 -11.41
N THR A 38 0.37 -10.46 -11.28
CA THR A 38 1.01 -11.11 -10.11
C THR A 38 1.81 -10.15 -9.23
N GLY A 39 1.72 -8.85 -9.47
CA GLY A 39 2.45 -7.86 -8.69
C GLY A 39 1.94 -6.45 -8.93
N SER A 40 2.12 -5.60 -7.91
CA SER A 40 1.79 -4.18 -7.94
C SER A 40 2.75 -3.41 -7.03
N TYR A 41 2.89 -2.12 -7.29
CA TYR A 41 3.65 -1.21 -6.43
C TYR A 41 2.68 -0.37 -5.59
N GLU A 42 2.53 -0.74 -4.33
CA GLU A 42 1.48 -0.24 -3.44
C GLU A 42 2.00 0.13 -2.06
N TRP A 43 1.21 0.89 -1.31
CA TRP A 43 1.50 1.15 0.09
C TRP A 43 1.29 -0.10 0.93
N ASN A 44 2.21 -0.44 1.83
CA ASN A 44 2.03 -1.57 2.73
C ASN A 44 0.74 -1.48 3.59
N THR A 45 0.26 -0.26 3.87
CA THR A 45 -0.99 -0.04 4.61
C THR A 45 -2.27 -0.38 3.84
N THR A 46 -2.17 -0.69 2.54
CA THR A 46 -3.30 -1.16 1.72
C THR A 46 -3.26 -2.67 1.47
N TYR A 47 -2.40 -3.42 2.18
CA TYR A 47 -2.22 -4.86 1.99
C TYR A 47 -3.53 -5.66 1.94
N PHE A 48 -4.46 -5.42 2.88
CA PHE A 48 -5.74 -6.14 2.95
C PHE A 48 -6.57 -5.92 1.67
N ARG A 49 -6.59 -4.69 1.13
CA ARG A 49 -7.31 -4.38 -0.11
C ARG A 49 -6.88 -5.27 -1.28
N TYR A 50 -5.61 -5.62 -1.37
CA TYR A 50 -5.06 -6.42 -2.45
C TYR A 50 -4.99 -7.92 -2.13
N SER A 51 -4.97 -8.30 -0.85
CA SER A 51 -4.93 -9.72 -0.44
C SER A 51 -6.31 -10.33 -0.24
N ASP A 52 -7.33 -9.56 0.16
CA ASP A 52 -8.69 -10.04 0.39
C ASP A 52 -9.37 -10.63 -0.87
N PRO A 53 -9.15 -10.11 -2.11
CA PRO A 53 -9.73 -10.68 -3.32
C PRO A 53 -9.05 -11.97 -3.82
N LEU A 54 -7.95 -12.42 -3.20
CA LEU A 54 -7.21 -13.61 -3.62
C LEU A 54 -7.93 -14.90 -3.18
N ASN A 55 -7.69 -16.01 -3.87
CA ASN A 55 -8.32 -17.28 -3.51
C ASN A 55 -7.69 -17.85 -2.23
N ASP A 56 -8.41 -18.74 -1.55
CA ASP A 56 -7.92 -19.42 -0.35
C ASP A 56 -6.57 -20.11 -0.59
N GLY A 57 -5.60 -19.85 0.30
CA GLY A 57 -4.24 -20.38 0.21
C GLY A 57 -3.29 -19.56 -0.66
N GLU A 58 -3.77 -18.53 -1.36
CA GLU A 58 -2.94 -17.60 -2.09
C GLU A 58 -2.46 -16.48 -1.15
N VAL A 59 -1.17 -16.14 -1.26
CA VAL A 59 -0.52 -15.17 -0.37
C VAL A 59 0.11 -14.08 -1.22
N LEU A 60 -0.18 -12.83 -0.85
CA LEU A 60 0.52 -11.67 -1.35
C LEU A 60 1.76 -11.46 -0.46
N ASP A 61 2.95 -11.42 -1.04
CA ASP A 61 4.17 -11.14 -0.28
C ASP A 61 4.81 -9.83 -0.73
N SER A 62 5.60 -9.23 0.14
CA SER A 62 6.32 -7.99 -0.14
C SER A 62 7.71 -8.30 -0.67
N ALA A 63 8.06 -7.70 -1.81
CA ALA A 63 9.42 -7.71 -2.35
C ALA A 63 10.14 -6.41 -2.02
N PRO A 64 11.48 -6.43 -1.85
CA PRO A 64 12.26 -5.21 -1.74
C PRO A 64 12.04 -4.29 -2.94
N PRO A 65 12.12 -2.95 -2.77
CA PRO A 65 12.06 -2.02 -3.88
C PRO A 65 13.12 -2.31 -4.94
N ILE A 66 12.80 -2.06 -6.21
CA ILE A 66 13.75 -2.21 -7.33
C ILE A 66 14.94 -1.28 -7.09
N ARG A 67 16.16 -1.83 -7.18
CA ARG A 67 17.42 -1.11 -7.02
C ARG A 67 18.10 -0.93 -8.37
N PHE A 68 18.63 0.26 -8.61
CA PHE A 68 19.47 0.56 -9.77
C PHE A 68 20.89 0.80 -9.29
N GLU A 69 21.88 0.18 -9.92
CA GLU A 69 23.30 0.24 -9.52
C GLU A 69 23.86 1.68 -9.48
N SER A 70 23.27 2.59 -10.25
CA SER A 70 23.68 3.99 -10.34
C SER A 70 23.10 4.90 -9.26
N LYS A 71 22.23 4.41 -8.36
CA LYS A 71 21.60 5.23 -7.33
C LYS A 71 22.37 5.22 -6.01
N LEU A 72 22.54 6.42 -5.44
CA LEU A 72 23.31 6.68 -4.20
C LEU A 72 22.53 6.40 -2.91
N THR A 73 21.21 6.23 -2.96
CA THR A 73 20.37 6.05 -1.77
C THR A 73 19.29 5.00 -1.98
N GLU A 74 18.99 4.25 -0.91
CA GLU A 74 17.80 3.41 -0.86
C GLU A 74 16.55 4.29 -0.80
N GLU A 75 15.81 4.34 -1.90
CA GLU A 75 14.60 5.15 -2.01
C GLU A 75 13.37 4.32 -1.66
N ALA A 76 13.12 4.10 -0.37
CA ALA A 76 11.78 3.72 0.07
C ALA A 76 11.02 4.96 0.53
N CYS A 77 9.84 5.16 -0.04
CA CYS A 77 9.02 6.32 0.25
C CYS A 77 8.32 6.15 1.60
N ARG A 78 8.68 6.95 2.62
CA ARG A 78 8.01 6.94 3.92
C ARG A 78 7.02 8.11 4.06
N LYS A 79 5.77 7.78 4.36
CA LYS A 79 4.70 8.75 4.64
C LYS A 79 3.77 8.19 5.73
N PRO A 80 3.22 9.02 6.63
CA PRO A 80 2.08 8.61 7.44
C PRO A 80 0.90 8.22 6.54
N SER A 81 0.33 7.04 6.76
CA SER A 81 -0.84 6.57 6.00
C SER A 81 -2.09 7.41 6.30
N MET A 82 -2.27 7.74 7.57
CA MET A 82 -3.37 8.55 8.09
C MET A 82 -2.92 9.29 9.36
N LEU A 83 -3.57 10.41 9.67
CA LEU A 83 -3.33 11.17 10.90
C LEU A 83 -4.65 11.39 11.63
N PHE A 84 -4.64 11.25 12.96
CA PHE A 84 -5.67 11.79 13.82
C PHE A 84 -5.31 13.23 14.18
N VAL A 85 -6.26 14.15 14.02
CA VAL A 85 -6.03 15.58 14.23
C VAL A 85 -7.11 16.15 15.15
N THR A 86 -6.70 16.92 16.15
CA THR A 86 -7.62 17.67 17.01
C THR A 86 -7.79 19.09 16.47
N SER A 87 -9.03 19.58 16.48
CA SER A 87 -9.31 20.94 16.00
C SER A 87 -8.75 21.99 16.95
N LYS A 88 -8.02 22.97 16.41
CA LYS A 88 -7.59 24.17 17.17
C LYS A 88 -8.77 24.95 17.76
N ARG A 89 -9.98 24.78 17.22
CA ARG A 89 -11.23 25.42 17.69
C ARG A 89 -12.09 24.50 18.56
N SER A 90 -11.57 23.36 18.99
CA SER A 90 -12.31 22.48 19.89
C SER A 90 -12.68 23.22 21.17
N LYS A 91 -13.93 23.08 21.62
CA LYS A 91 -14.37 23.59 22.92
C LYS A 91 -13.88 22.72 24.09
N GLN A 92 -13.38 21.52 23.79
CA GLN A 92 -12.85 20.55 24.74
C GLN A 92 -11.59 19.89 24.15
N PRO A 93 -10.46 20.62 24.07
CA PRO A 93 -9.25 20.10 23.46
C PRO A 93 -8.66 18.92 24.25
N GLU A 94 -8.74 18.93 25.58
CA GLU A 94 -8.23 17.82 26.41
C GLU A 94 -9.01 16.53 26.15
N ALA A 95 -10.35 16.59 26.16
CA ALA A 95 -11.19 15.42 25.89
C ALA A 95 -10.96 14.87 24.47
N ALA A 96 -10.81 15.75 23.47
CA ALA A 96 -10.50 15.32 22.11
C ALA A 96 -9.14 14.62 22.02
N ALA A 97 -8.11 15.15 22.69
CA ALA A 97 -6.79 14.52 22.75
C ALA A 97 -6.85 13.17 23.48
N GLN A 98 -7.64 13.07 24.55
CA GLN A 98 -7.82 11.83 25.30
C GLN A 98 -8.50 10.75 24.46
N ILE A 99 -9.50 11.09 23.65
CA ILE A 99 -10.10 10.14 22.69
C ILE A 99 -9.04 9.61 21.72
N VAL A 100 -8.22 10.49 21.14
CA VAL A 100 -7.14 10.07 20.23
C VAL A 100 -6.15 9.16 20.95
N ASN A 101 -5.71 9.53 22.15
CA ASN A 101 -4.80 8.70 22.94
C ASN A 101 -5.39 7.32 23.24
N CYS A 102 -6.64 7.29 23.72
CA CYS A 102 -7.31 6.03 24.04
C CYS A 102 -7.53 5.16 22.79
N THR A 103 -7.78 5.77 21.64
CA THR A 103 -7.91 5.06 20.37
C THR A 103 -6.60 4.37 19.96
N LEU A 104 -5.46 4.98 20.25
CA LEU A 104 -4.15 4.51 19.78
C LEU A 104 -3.38 3.65 20.79
N THR A 105 -3.69 3.75 22.09
CA THR A 105 -2.88 3.15 23.16
C THR A 105 -3.63 2.19 24.08
N GLU A 106 -4.96 2.25 24.16
CA GLU A 106 -5.71 1.34 25.03
C GLU A 106 -5.78 -0.06 24.42
N PRO A 107 -5.53 -1.13 25.21
CA PRO A 107 -5.58 -2.51 24.72
C PRO A 107 -6.86 -2.86 23.96
N SER A 108 -8.03 -2.44 24.46
CA SER A 108 -9.31 -2.71 23.81
C SER A 108 -9.43 -2.03 22.44
N SER A 109 -8.87 -0.83 22.30
CA SER A 109 -8.88 -0.10 21.03
C SER A 109 -7.89 -0.71 20.04
N ILE A 110 -6.71 -1.11 20.51
CA ILE A 110 -5.69 -1.79 19.72
C ILE A 110 -6.24 -3.11 19.16
N ASP A 111 -6.88 -3.91 20.02
CA ASP A 111 -7.45 -5.21 19.63
C ASP A 111 -8.63 -5.08 18.67
N ALA A 112 -9.38 -3.97 18.76
CA ALA A 112 -10.49 -3.66 17.86
C ALA A 112 -10.02 -3.12 16.50
N LEU A 113 -8.99 -2.27 16.46
CA LEU A 113 -8.51 -1.64 15.23
C LEU A 113 -7.51 -2.49 14.45
N ARG A 114 -6.69 -3.29 15.15
CA ARG A 114 -5.66 -4.16 14.58
C ARG A 114 -4.83 -3.46 13.47
N ASP A 115 -4.70 -4.10 12.32
CA ASP A 115 -4.00 -3.66 11.11
C ASP A 115 -4.89 -3.00 10.06
N THR A 116 -6.12 -2.59 10.41
CA THR A 116 -7.06 -1.95 9.46
C THR A 116 -6.51 -0.67 8.81
N ARG A 117 -5.42 -0.12 9.33
CA ARG A 117 -4.71 1.07 8.83
C ARG A 117 -3.22 0.82 8.58
N GLY A 118 -2.83 -0.45 8.44
CA GLY A 118 -1.45 -0.93 8.48
C GLY A 118 -0.96 -1.20 9.90
N LEU A 119 0.32 -1.57 10.02
CA LEU A 119 0.96 -1.76 11.32
C LEU A 119 0.89 -0.46 12.13
N PRO A 120 0.39 -0.47 13.39
CA PRO A 120 0.29 0.74 14.19
C PRO A 120 1.64 1.44 14.35
N ALA A 121 1.62 2.78 14.24
CA ALA A 121 2.82 3.59 14.44
C ALA A 121 3.27 3.60 15.92
N GLU A 122 2.34 3.37 16.84
CA GLU A 122 2.65 3.29 18.27
C GLU A 122 3.29 1.95 18.61
N LYS A 123 4.49 1.98 19.20
CA LYS A 123 5.29 0.77 19.45
C LYS A 123 4.56 -0.24 20.33
N CYS A 124 3.91 0.20 21.41
CA CYS A 124 3.21 -0.72 22.32
C CYS A 124 2.04 -1.43 21.63
N ALA A 125 1.36 -0.76 20.70
CA ALA A 125 0.29 -1.34 19.91
C ALA A 125 0.84 -2.34 18.87
N ALA A 126 1.91 -1.98 18.17
CA ALA A 126 2.57 -2.87 17.22
C ALA A 126 3.09 -4.14 17.92
N ASP A 127 3.84 -4.00 19.01
CA ASP A 127 4.37 -5.12 19.79
C ASP A 127 3.24 -6.04 20.27
N ARG A 128 2.18 -5.48 20.88
CA ARG A 128 1.02 -6.24 21.36
C ARG A 128 0.41 -7.10 20.27
N LEU A 129 0.18 -6.52 19.09
CA LEU A 129 -0.48 -7.24 18.00
C LEU A 129 0.45 -8.28 17.35
N ILE A 130 1.75 -8.01 17.28
CA ILE A 130 2.77 -8.96 16.78
C ILE A 130 2.90 -10.14 17.75
N ASP A 131 3.09 -9.88 19.04
CA ASP A 131 3.28 -10.90 20.07
C ASP A 131 2.04 -11.79 20.23
N ALA A 132 0.85 -11.21 20.03
CA ALA A 132 -0.42 -11.94 20.05
C ALA A 132 -0.72 -12.70 18.75
N GLY A 133 0.11 -12.57 17.70
CA GLY A 133 -0.14 -13.19 16.40
C GLY A 133 -1.38 -12.65 15.68
N LEU A 134 -1.78 -11.41 15.98
CA LEU A 134 -2.98 -10.76 15.43
C LEU A 134 -2.70 -9.98 14.14
N ILE A 135 -1.45 -9.94 13.68
CA ILE A 135 -1.01 -9.31 12.42
C ILE A 135 -0.40 -10.37 11.52
N LYS A 136 -0.78 -10.33 10.24
CA LYS A 136 -0.16 -11.17 9.21
C LYS A 136 1.33 -10.84 9.10
N PRO A 137 2.25 -11.82 9.11
CA PRO A 137 3.69 -11.56 9.07
C PRO A 137 4.12 -10.82 7.79
N GLU A 138 3.36 -10.93 6.71
CA GLU A 138 3.54 -10.19 5.45
C GLU A 138 3.51 -8.67 5.68
N ILE A 139 2.62 -8.18 6.54
CA ILE A 139 2.49 -6.75 6.85
C ILE A 139 3.73 -6.25 7.60
N VAL A 140 4.25 -7.07 8.53
CA VAL A 140 5.48 -6.76 9.28
C VAL A 140 6.68 -6.74 8.34
N ARG A 141 6.82 -7.74 7.46
CA ARG A 141 7.89 -7.78 6.45
C ARG A 141 7.82 -6.58 5.50
N ALA A 142 6.63 -6.18 5.07
CA ALA A 142 6.44 -5.01 4.21
C ALA A 142 6.74 -3.67 4.91
N HIS A 143 6.68 -3.62 6.23
CA HIS A 143 6.95 -2.42 7.02
C HIS A 143 8.44 -2.14 7.20
N GLU A 144 9.28 -3.18 7.28
CA GLU A 144 10.69 -3.05 7.66
C GLU A 144 11.53 -2.23 6.65
N PRO A 145 11.51 -2.50 5.33
CA PRO A 145 12.40 -1.79 4.39
C PRO A 145 12.16 -0.26 4.36
N PRO A 146 10.91 0.25 4.34
CA PRO A 146 10.67 1.68 4.45
C PRO A 146 11.13 2.33 5.76
N MET A 147 11.22 1.58 6.86
CA MET A 147 11.73 2.09 8.14
C MET A 147 13.26 2.16 8.18
N GLN A 148 13.94 1.30 7.42
CA GLN A 148 15.40 1.27 7.31
C GLN A 148 15.96 2.21 6.23
N ALA A 149 15.13 2.61 5.27
CA ALA A 149 15.56 3.48 4.18
C ALA A 149 16.00 4.87 4.65
N SER A 150 17.11 5.34 4.09
CA SER A 150 17.70 6.66 4.34
C SER A 150 17.28 7.72 3.30
N GLY A 151 16.30 7.40 2.46
CA GLY A 151 15.82 8.25 1.38
C GLY A 151 15.36 9.64 1.86
N THR A 152 15.47 10.62 0.97
CA THR A 152 15.04 11.99 1.24
C THR A 152 13.53 12.09 1.44
N ALA A 153 13.10 13.11 2.18
CA ALA A 153 11.69 13.40 2.38
C ALA A 153 10.96 13.54 1.05
N ILE A 154 9.70 13.10 1.03
CA ILE A 154 8.84 13.20 -0.14
C ILE A 154 8.76 14.66 -0.59
N SER A 155 8.96 14.89 -1.89
CA SER A 155 8.80 16.22 -2.48
C SER A 155 7.39 16.77 -2.18
N PRO A 156 7.27 18.05 -1.74
CA PRO A 156 5.97 18.71 -1.60
C PRO A 156 5.17 18.72 -2.91
N PHE A 157 5.86 18.60 -4.04
CA PHE A 157 5.29 18.56 -5.38
C PHE A 157 5.03 17.13 -5.88
N LYS A 158 4.98 16.11 -5.02
CA LYS A 158 4.64 14.74 -5.45
C LYS A 158 3.17 14.59 -5.86
N GLU A 159 2.26 15.27 -5.16
CA GLU A 159 0.81 15.10 -5.31
C GLU A 159 0.02 16.27 -5.98
N PRO A 160 0.63 17.35 -6.53
CA PRO A 160 -0.11 18.31 -7.35
C PRO A 160 -0.85 17.60 -8.47
N PRO A 161 -2.17 17.84 -8.62
CA PRO A 161 -2.97 17.20 -9.66
C PRO A 161 -2.36 17.34 -11.05
N GLU A 162 -1.77 18.50 -11.37
CA GLU A 162 -1.19 18.81 -12.66
C GLU A 162 0.04 17.93 -12.98
N LEU A 163 0.90 17.70 -11.98
CA LEU A 163 2.06 16.81 -12.13
C LEU A 163 1.64 15.35 -12.20
N ARG A 164 0.62 14.95 -11.43
CA ARG A 164 0.10 13.58 -11.48
C ARG A 164 -0.49 13.25 -12.85
N VAL A 165 -1.27 14.16 -13.43
CA VAL A 165 -1.85 13.99 -14.78
C VAL A 165 -0.74 13.86 -15.82
N ALA A 166 0.24 14.77 -15.82
CA ALA A 166 1.36 14.71 -16.75
C ALA A 166 2.16 13.40 -16.63
N PHE A 167 2.33 12.87 -15.41
CA PHE A 167 3.03 11.60 -15.19
C PHE A 167 2.22 10.40 -15.71
N ILE A 168 0.90 10.39 -15.50
CA ILE A 168 0.02 9.32 -15.99
C ILE A 168 -0.03 9.32 -17.52
N ASP A 169 -0.13 10.49 -18.14
CA ASP A 169 -0.17 10.62 -19.60
C ASP A 169 1.14 10.10 -20.23
N ALA A 170 2.29 10.45 -19.65
CA ALA A 170 3.60 9.97 -20.12
C ALA A 170 3.82 8.46 -19.96
N LEU A 171 3.11 7.79 -19.04
CA LEU A 171 3.20 6.34 -18.82
C LEU A 171 2.21 5.52 -19.66
N LYS A 172 1.24 6.17 -20.30
CA LYS A 172 0.18 5.53 -21.10
C LYS A 172 0.51 5.47 -22.61
N GLU A 173 1.68 5.95 -23.02
CA GLU A 173 2.22 5.77 -24.38
C GLU A 173 3.01 4.46 -24.52
#